data_AF-A0A1C5LIT0-F1
#
_entry.id   AF-A0A1C5LIT0-F1
#
_cell.length_a   1.000
_cell.length_b   1.000
_cell.length_c   1.000
_cell.angle_alpha   90.00
_cell.angle_beta   90.00
_cell.angle_gamma   90.00
#
_symmetry.space_group_name_H-M   'P 1'
#
loop_
_entity.id
_entity.type
_entity.pdbx_description
1 polymer ?
#
loop_
_entity_poly.entity_id
_entity_poly.type
_entity_poly.pdbx_seq_one_letter_code
_entity_poly.pdbx_strand_id
1 'polypeptide(L)'
;MTNKKNNGELTISQVCFYVFFCILLFAKGIGLYDGQLAFKVFLLIACFAFAVKLVLTDFTLREVMYTIAMLALGMVIYLISGEKGALFCIMLLISVKGMNVQQIFRAGLITWILSFGSLFFLTASHLINSSVKVHDKFGLGRIIRWNLGYAHPNVLHVSLLLLLCFIVYLLGKSYNVRWFFALEVINGFVFIYSLSSTGFLVATLYLILALYWSYRKKIGKVEKILLMLYAAGCVFISVIAPLILEGRAFELVNKLVNNRLILSQWFLTNVPIHLFGNKMTDIVTSLRTMDNSYVFALITYGSVFFILIIFGYLQLIWKLGKEQKGEALCVTIACLTAGITEPFLFNTSFKNISLVFLGLAVYEKMQKGKIIYCGGKFDRNIEFPEIDLGKTNRRIRQSVCGKKQKLLGISFIAGIIVGGIVFGIFKAPDRYLFPRTAFEYTNDIEESYYLQDENDAPQPGDKVIGYVDQKTEMVPFSGNIARVEQIRNMLFAGVTTAIAVYGAGIIYLVIKEKKKKLV
;
A
#
# COMPACT_ATOMS: atom_id res chain seq x y z
N MET A 1 -26.78 -22.07 -23.16
CA MET A 1 -26.72 -20.76 -23.83
C MET A 1 -25.73 -19.88 -23.09
N THR A 2 -24.55 -19.70 -23.67
CA THR A 2 -23.40 -18.96 -23.14
C THR A 2 -23.66 -17.46 -23.25
N ASN A 3 -24.06 -16.85 -22.13
CA ASN A 3 -24.33 -15.42 -22.06
C ASN A 3 -23.01 -14.64 -22.17
N LYS A 4 -22.74 -14.12 -23.37
CA LYS A 4 -21.63 -13.22 -23.69
C LYS A 4 -21.95 -11.90 -22.98
N LYS A 5 -21.54 -11.73 -21.71
CA LYS A 5 -21.65 -10.43 -21.02
C LYS A 5 -20.90 -9.39 -21.85
N ASN A 6 -21.63 -8.42 -22.40
CA ASN A 6 -21.07 -7.21 -22.99
C ASN A 6 -20.21 -6.52 -21.93
N ASN A 7 -18.96 -6.19 -22.27
CA ASN A 7 -17.96 -5.64 -21.33
C ASN A 7 -18.21 -4.17 -20.92
N GLY A 8 -19.38 -3.58 -21.24
CA GLY A 8 -19.71 -2.16 -21.03
C GLY A 8 -20.87 -1.87 -20.07
N GLU A 9 -21.55 -2.90 -19.56
CA GLU A 9 -22.68 -2.72 -18.63
C GLU A 9 -22.23 -2.98 -17.19
N LEU A 10 -22.41 -1.98 -16.32
CA LEU A 10 -22.25 -2.11 -14.87
C LEU A 10 -23.57 -1.76 -14.19
N THR A 11 -23.92 -2.48 -13.13
CA THR A 11 -25.11 -2.12 -12.34
C THR A 11 -24.82 -0.93 -11.43
N ILE A 12 -25.85 -0.20 -10.97
CA ILE A 12 -25.69 0.91 -10.02
C ILE A 12 -24.97 0.42 -8.75
N SER A 13 -25.31 -0.76 -8.22
CA SER A 13 -24.65 -1.33 -7.04
C SER A 13 -23.15 -1.58 -7.26
N GLN A 14 -22.75 -1.96 -8.48
CA GLN A 14 -21.34 -2.11 -8.87
C GLN A 14 -20.65 -0.76 -8.99
N VAL A 15 -21.30 0.25 -9.56
CA VAL A 15 -20.76 1.62 -9.63
C VAL A 15 -20.56 2.17 -8.22
N CYS A 16 -21.55 2.05 -7.34
CA CYS A 16 -21.46 2.45 -5.94
C CYS A 16 -20.31 1.74 -5.20
N PHE A 17 -20.05 0.46 -5.49
CA PHE A 17 -18.87 -0.23 -4.98
C PHE A 17 -17.57 0.45 -5.42
N TYR A 18 -17.43 0.72 -6.72
CA TYR A 18 -16.20 1.32 -7.24
C TYR A 18 -16.01 2.74 -6.71
N VAL A 19 -17.08 3.51 -6.53
CA VAL A 19 -17.04 4.80 -5.85
C VAL A 19 -16.52 4.64 -4.41
N PHE A 20 -17.14 3.76 -3.62
CA PHE A 20 -16.71 3.47 -2.24
C PHE A 20 -15.25 3.01 -2.15
N PHE A 21 -14.86 2.04 -2.97
CA PHE A 21 -13.54 1.44 -2.97
C PHE A 21 -12.47 2.41 -3.49
N CYS A 22 -12.66 3.00 -4.66
CA CYS A 22 -11.66 3.84 -5.30
C CYS A 22 -11.50 5.19 -4.60
N ILE A 23 -12.55 5.79 -4.03
CA ILE A 23 -12.41 7.06 -3.30
C ILE A 23 -11.55 6.89 -2.05
N LEU A 24 -11.83 5.88 -1.23
CA LEU A 24 -11.06 5.65 0.00
C LEU A 24 -9.63 5.21 -0.31
N LEU A 25 -9.47 4.40 -1.35
CA LEU A 25 -8.16 3.99 -1.85
C LEU A 25 -7.38 5.22 -2.38
N PHE A 26 -8.00 6.09 -3.17
CA PHE A 26 -7.40 7.32 -3.70
C PHE A 26 -6.98 8.29 -2.59
N ALA A 27 -7.89 8.59 -1.67
CA ALA A 27 -7.65 9.52 -0.55
C ALA A 27 -6.40 9.11 0.24
N LYS A 28 -6.21 7.81 0.45
CA LYS A 28 -5.05 7.27 1.15
C LYS A 28 -3.81 7.14 0.28
N GLY A 29 -4.00 6.91 -1.02
CA GLY A 29 -2.92 6.93 -2.01
C GLY A 29 -2.26 8.30 -2.08
N ILE A 30 -3.01 9.40 -1.95
CA ILE A 30 -2.47 10.77 -1.90
C ILE A 30 -2.00 11.22 -0.50
N GLY A 31 -2.00 10.32 0.49
CA GLY A 31 -1.45 10.59 1.82
C GLY A 31 -2.41 11.23 2.84
N LEU A 32 -3.71 11.36 2.54
CA LEU A 32 -4.66 11.95 3.50
C LEU A 32 -4.83 11.07 4.74
N TYR A 33 -4.86 11.70 5.93
CA TYR A 33 -5.04 11.00 7.20
C TYR A 33 -6.35 11.39 7.89
N ASP A 34 -6.75 10.56 8.84
CA ASP A 34 -7.99 10.78 9.59
C ASP A 34 -7.88 12.06 10.42
N GLY A 35 -8.96 12.82 10.51
CA GLY A 35 -8.99 14.16 11.12
C GLY A 35 -8.97 15.33 10.13
N GLN A 36 -8.37 15.15 8.94
CA GLN A 36 -8.36 16.20 7.91
C GLN A 36 -9.76 16.41 7.30
N LEU A 37 -10.14 17.67 7.06
CA LEU A 37 -11.44 18.02 6.47
C LEU A 37 -11.63 17.33 5.11
N ALA A 38 -10.61 17.35 4.26
CA ALA A 38 -10.64 16.69 2.95
C ALA A 38 -10.94 15.19 3.08
N PHE A 39 -10.29 14.49 4.03
CA PHE A 39 -10.53 13.07 4.26
C PHE A 39 -11.98 12.80 4.72
N LYS A 40 -12.54 13.66 5.58
CA LYS A 40 -13.94 13.54 6.03
C LYS A 40 -14.94 13.64 4.88
N VAL A 41 -14.70 14.53 3.91
CA VAL A 41 -15.55 14.67 2.71
C VAL A 41 -15.50 13.41 1.85
N PHE A 42 -14.30 12.90 1.54
CA PHE A 42 -14.14 11.64 0.81
C PHE A 42 -14.82 10.48 1.52
N LEU A 43 -14.70 10.43 2.85
CA LEU A 43 -15.34 9.40 3.67
C LEU A 43 -16.86 9.47 3.57
N LEU A 44 -17.47 10.66 3.67
CA LEU A 44 -18.92 10.81 3.58
C LEU A 44 -19.47 10.31 2.25
N ILE A 45 -18.81 10.66 1.14
CA ILE A 45 -19.18 10.19 -0.20
C ILE A 45 -19.05 8.66 -0.28
N ALA A 46 -17.98 8.09 0.25
CA ALA A 46 -17.77 6.65 0.26
C ALA A 46 -18.82 5.91 1.10
N CYS A 47 -19.16 6.40 2.29
CA CYS A 47 -20.20 5.83 3.16
C CYS A 47 -21.58 5.90 2.51
N PHE A 48 -21.91 7.00 1.84
CA PHE A 48 -23.15 7.11 1.08
C PHE A 48 -23.22 6.08 -0.06
N ALA A 49 -22.14 5.96 -0.85
CA ALA A 49 -22.06 4.95 -1.91
C ALA A 49 -22.18 3.51 -1.36
N PHE A 50 -21.55 3.23 -0.21
CA PHE A 50 -21.69 1.95 0.48
C PHE A 50 -23.14 1.67 0.88
N ALA A 51 -23.83 2.64 1.48
CA ALA A 51 -25.23 2.49 1.90
C ALA A 51 -26.14 2.20 0.69
N VAL A 52 -26.01 2.98 -0.39
CA VAL A 52 -26.76 2.75 -1.64
C VAL A 52 -26.46 1.37 -2.20
N LYS A 53 -25.19 0.95 -2.20
CA LYS A 53 -24.82 -0.41 -2.62
C LYS A 53 -25.56 -1.48 -1.81
N LEU A 54 -25.59 -1.38 -0.49
CA LEU A 54 -26.29 -2.36 0.35
C LEU A 54 -27.78 -2.43 0.02
N VAL A 55 -28.42 -1.26 -0.15
CA VAL A 55 -29.85 -1.18 -0.49
C VAL A 55 -30.16 -1.85 -1.82
N LEU A 56 -29.26 -1.75 -2.81
CA LEU A 56 -29.46 -2.30 -4.15
C LEU A 56 -28.99 -3.76 -4.30
N THR A 57 -28.36 -4.36 -3.30
CA THR A 57 -27.83 -5.72 -3.39
C THR A 57 -28.87 -6.73 -2.89
N ASP A 58 -29.07 -7.84 -3.60
CA ASP A 58 -29.94 -8.93 -3.14
C ASP A 58 -29.29 -9.71 -1.99
N PHE A 59 -30.05 -10.06 -0.95
CA PHE A 59 -29.55 -10.85 0.19
C PHE A 59 -30.50 -12.00 0.60
N THR A 60 -29.90 -13.14 0.95
CA THR A 60 -30.54 -14.24 1.67
C THR A 60 -30.59 -13.95 3.18
N LEU A 61 -31.42 -14.67 3.93
CA LEU A 61 -31.54 -14.48 5.39
C LEU A 61 -30.18 -14.52 6.11
N ARG A 62 -29.36 -15.53 5.78
CA ARG A 62 -28.05 -15.73 6.41
C ARG A 62 -27.12 -14.56 6.15
N GLU A 63 -27.15 -14.03 4.93
CA GLU A 63 -26.31 -12.91 4.55
C GLU A 63 -26.79 -11.59 5.17
N VAL A 64 -28.11 -11.39 5.33
CA VAL A 64 -28.66 -10.25 6.09
C VAL A 64 -28.21 -10.31 7.55
N MET A 65 -28.39 -11.46 8.22
CA MET A 65 -27.95 -11.64 9.60
C MET A 65 -26.44 -11.41 9.76
N TYR A 66 -25.63 -11.96 8.86
CA TYR A 66 -24.19 -11.73 8.85
C TYR A 66 -23.84 -10.24 8.67
N THR A 67 -24.49 -9.57 7.72
CA THR A 67 -24.26 -8.14 7.43
C THR A 67 -24.58 -7.28 8.65
N ILE A 68 -25.74 -7.49 9.27
CA ILE A 68 -26.16 -6.75 10.47
C ILE A 68 -25.22 -7.03 11.63
N ALA A 69 -24.92 -8.31 11.92
CA ALA A 69 -24.06 -8.68 13.03
C ALA A 69 -22.64 -8.10 12.90
N MET A 70 -22.05 -8.16 11.70
CA MET A 70 -20.72 -7.61 11.45
C MET A 70 -20.72 -6.08 11.50
N LEU A 71 -21.73 -5.39 10.94
CA LEU A 71 -21.82 -3.94 11.04
C LEU A 71 -22.02 -3.49 12.50
N ALA A 72 -22.86 -4.19 13.26
CA ALA A 72 -23.04 -3.92 14.69
C ALA A 72 -21.72 -4.09 15.46
N LEU A 73 -20.97 -5.17 15.20
CA LEU A 73 -19.64 -5.38 15.78
C LEU A 73 -18.68 -4.23 15.43
N GLY A 74 -18.60 -3.84 14.15
CA GLY A 74 -17.76 -2.73 13.71
C GLY A 74 -18.13 -1.40 14.34
N MET A 75 -19.43 -1.13 14.51
CA MET A 75 -19.93 0.07 15.18
C MET A 75 -19.62 0.07 16.67
N VAL A 76 -19.83 -1.04 17.38
CA VAL A 76 -19.48 -1.17 18.80
C VAL A 76 -17.99 -0.92 19.01
N ILE A 77 -17.14 -1.53 18.17
CA ILE A 77 -15.68 -1.31 18.22
C ILE A 77 -15.35 0.15 17.99
N TYR A 78 -15.95 0.79 16.98
CA TYR A 78 -15.71 2.20 16.70
C TYR A 78 -16.11 3.10 17.87
N LEU A 79 -17.27 2.86 18.49
CA LEU A 79 -17.75 3.65 19.62
C LEU A 79 -16.86 3.51 20.86
N ILE A 80 -16.27 2.33 21.09
CA ILE A 80 -15.39 2.07 22.25
C ILE A 80 -13.95 2.54 21.97
N SER A 81 -13.38 2.15 20.84
CA SER A 81 -11.96 2.39 20.53
C SER A 81 -11.67 3.80 20.01
N GLY A 82 -12.67 4.45 19.39
CA GLY A 82 -12.50 5.68 18.61
C GLY A 82 -11.91 5.45 17.22
N GLU A 83 -11.50 4.22 16.90
CA GLU A 83 -10.80 3.87 15.66
C GLU A 83 -11.74 3.33 14.59
N LYS A 84 -11.62 3.87 13.37
CA LYS A 84 -12.52 3.52 12.25
C LYS A 84 -12.07 2.29 11.46
N GLY A 85 -10.84 1.80 11.66
CA GLY A 85 -10.21 0.81 10.78
C GLY A 85 -10.96 -0.54 10.74
N ALA A 86 -11.39 -1.07 11.89
CA ALA A 86 -12.16 -2.32 11.94
C ALA A 86 -13.50 -2.22 11.19
N LEU A 87 -14.23 -1.13 11.40
CA LEU A 87 -15.49 -0.86 10.71
C LEU A 87 -15.29 -0.83 9.18
N PHE A 88 -14.22 -0.20 8.71
CA PHE A 88 -13.94 -0.11 7.27
C PHE A 88 -13.57 -1.47 6.69
N CYS A 89 -12.76 -2.27 7.39
CA CYS A 89 -12.48 -3.64 6.98
C CYS A 89 -13.77 -4.44 6.81
N ILE A 90 -14.72 -4.30 7.74
CA ILE A 90 -16.03 -4.96 7.70
C ILE A 90 -16.87 -4.46 6.52
N MET A 91 -16.94 -3.14 6.32
CA MET A 91 -17.64 -2.56 5.17
C MET A 91 -17.08 -3.08 3.84
N LEU A 92 -15.75 -3.21 3.71
CA LEU A 92 -15.14 -3.81 2.52
C LEU A 92 -15.56 -5.28 2.36
N LEU A 93 -15.48 -6.09 3.42
CA LEU A 93 -15.88 -7.50 3.41
C LEU A 93 -17.34 -7.69 2.96
N ILE A 94 -18.24 -6.83 3.42
CA ILE A 94 -19.66 -6.89 3.07
C ILE A 94 -19.87 -6.41 1.64
N SER A 95 -19.23 -5.30 1.27
CA SER A 95 -19.44 -4.64 -0.02
C SER A 95 -18.92 -5.46 -1.19
N VAL A 96 -17.99 -6.42 -1.05
CA VAL A 96 -17.49 -7.18 -2.22
C VAL A 96 -18.47 -8.18 -2.82
N LYS A 97 -19.65 -8.37 -2.21
CA LYS A 97 -20.69 -9.25 -2.77
C LYS A 97 -21.05 -8.86 -4.21
N GLY A 98 -21.13 -9.87 -5.08
CA GLY A 98 -21.51 -9.71 -6.49
C GLY A 98 -20.44 -9.06 -7.38
N MET A 99 -19.23 -8.82 -6.85
CA MET A 99 -18.15 -8.17 -7.59
C MET A 99 -17.18 -9.15 -8.24
N ASN A 100 -16.58 -8.75 -9.36
CA ASN A 100 -15.52 -9.50 -10.03
C ASN A 100 -14.14 -9.05 -9.53
N VAL A 101 -13.36 -9.97 -8.95
CA VAL A 101 -12.03 -9.65 -8.40
C VAL A 101 -11.08 -9.04 -9.42
N GLN A 102 -11.05 -9.52 -10.66
CA GLN A 102 -10.15 -8.96 -11.68
C GLN A 102 -10.51 -7.50 -11.97
N GLN A 103 -11.80 -7.16 -11.99
CA GLN A 103 -12.22 -5.77 -12.20
C GLN A 103 -11.89 -4.89 -10.99
N ILE A 104 -12.08 -5.39 -9.76
CA ILE A 104 -11.65 -4.68 -8.53
C ILE A 104 -10.16 -4.37 -8.58
N PHE A 105 -9.33 -5.36 -8.89
CA PHE A 105 -7.88 -5.18 -8.95
C PHE A 105 -7.45 -4.25 -10.08
N ARG A 106 -8.13 -4.24 -11.23
CA ARG A 106 -7.88 -3.26 -12.31
C ARG A 106 -8.23 -1.83 -11.87
N ALA A 107 -9.40 -1.64 -11.28
CA ALA A 107 -9.82 -0.34 -10.75
C ALA A 107 -8.87 0.15 -9.65
N GLY A 108 -8.47 -0.75 -8.76
CA GLY A 108 -7.46 -0.51 -7.71
C GLY A 108 -6.10 -0.12 -8.29
N LEU A 109 -5.59 -0.84 -9.29
CA LEU A 109 -4.33 -0.52 -9.96
C LEU A 109 -4.34 0.89 -10.56
N ILE A 110 -5.38 1.23 -11.32
CA ILE A 110 -5.51 2.55 -11.96
C ILE A 110 -5.55 3.64 -10.89
N THR A 111 -6.40 3.47 -9.88
CA THR A 111 -6.54 4.41 -8.77
C THR A 111 -5.23 4.60 -8.02
N TRP A 112 -4.50 3.52 -7.76
CA TRP A 112 -3.25 3.55 -7.01
C TRP A 112 -2.10 4.18 -7.81
N ILE A 113 -1.98 3.88 -9.11
CA ILE A 113 -1.01 4.56 -9.98
C ILE A 113 -1.30 6.07 -10.03
N LEU A 114 -2.57 6.46 -10.19
CA LEU A 114 -2.95 7.87 -10.25
C LEU A 114 -2.74 8.60 -8.93
N SER A 115 -2.84 7.92 -7.78
CA SER A 115 -2.65 8.52 -6.45
C SER A 115 -1.23 8.38 -5.93
N PHE A 116 -0.81 7.18 -5.53
CA PHE A 116 0.56 6.91 -5.04
C PHE A 116 1.61 7.32 -6.08
N GLY A 117 1.39 7.02 -7.36
CA GLY A 117 2.36 7.34 -8.41
C GLY A 117 2.50 8.84 -8.66
N SER A 118 1.41 9.60 -8.65
CA SER A 118 1.47 11.06 -8.80
C SER A 118 2.06 11.74 -7.57
N LEU A 119 1.66 11.33 -6.35
CA LEU A 119 2.23 11.86 -5.12
C LEU A 119 3.73 11.60 -5.04
N PHE A 120 4.17 10.37 -5.33
CA PHE A 120 5.58 10.01 -5.38
C PHE A 120 6.33 10.90 -6.37
N PHE A 121 5.79 11.09 -7.59
CA PHE A 121 6.44 11.91 -8.60
C PHE A 121 6.54 13.38 -8.19
N LEU A 122 5.44 13.99 -7.72
CA LEU A 122 5.39 15.40 -7.33
C LEU A 122 6.29 15.72 -6.14
N THR A 123 6.39 14.80 -5.17
CA THR A 123 7.25 15.00 -3.99
C THR A 123 8.72 14.69 -4.29
N ALA A 124 9.01 13.66 -5.10
CA ALA A 124 10.38 13.37 -5.53
C ALA A 124 10.94 14.41 -6.51
N SER A 125 10.08 15.13 -7.25
CA SER A 125 10.50 16.28 -8.06
C SER A 125 10.59 17.58 -7.26
N HIS A 126 10.39 17.55 -5.93
CA HIS A 126 10.34 18.71 -5.05
C HIS A 126 9.30 19.78 -5.45
N LEU A 127 8.25 19.41 -6.20
CA LEU A 127 7.12 20.32 -6.48
C LEU A 127 6.21 20.48 -5.26
N ILE A 128 6.19 19.47 -4.40
CA ILE A 128 5.48 19.47 -3.12
C ILE A 128 6.48 19.12 -2.02
N ASN A 129 6.49 19.92 -0.96
CA ASN A 129 7.33 19.67 0.21
C ASN A 129 6.97 18.33 0.86
N SER A 130 7.99 17.54 1.17
CA SER A 130 7.86 16.28 1.90
C SER A 130 8.51 16.41 3.26
N SER A 131 7.86 15.84 4.29
CA SER A 131 8.53 15.61 5.57
C SER A 131 9.67 14.60 5.42
N VAL A 132 10.66 14.75 6.30
CA VAL A 132 11.91 14.02 6.29
C VAL A 132 12.18 13.47 7.70
N LYS A 133 12.79 12.29 7.77
CA LYS A 133 13.45 11.80 8.97
C LYS A 133 14.93 11.56 8.68
N VAL A 134 15.80 11.88 9.62
CA VAL A 134 17.24 11.68 9.51
C VAL A 134 17.65 10.52 10.42
N HIS A 135 18.33 9.51 9.87
CA HIS A 135 18.69 8.30 10.61
C HIS A 135 20.04 7.74 10.15
N ASP A 136 20.81 7.19 11.09
CA ASP A 136 22.08 6.50 10.81
C ASP A 136 21.84 5.12 10.18
N LYS A 137 22.26 4.95 8.93
CA LYS A 137 22.08 3.67 8.23
C LYS A 137 23.30 3.22 7.44
N PHE A 138 23.48 1.90 7.42
CA PHE A 138 24.44 1.18 6.56
C PHE A 138 25.90 1.66 6.69
N GLY A 139 26.29 2.22 7.84
CA GLY A 139 27.64 2.75 8.04
C GLY A 139 27.94 4.01 7.20
N LEU A 140 26.93 4.60 6.55
CA LEU A 140 27.08 5.81 5.74
C LEU A 140 26.91 7.11 6.55
N GLY A 141 26.68 6.99 7.87
CA GLY A 141 26.28 8.09 8.75
C GLY A 141 24.80 8.44 8.60
N ARG A 142 24.41 9.64 9.05
CA ARG A 142 23.01 10.06 9.01
C ARG A 142 22.61 10.44 7.60
N ILE A 143 21.58 9.77 7.10
CA ILE A 143 21.02 9.99 5.77
C ILE A 143 19.54 10.37 5.89
N ILE A 144 19.09 11.20 4.95
CA ILE A 144 17.69 11.55 4.75
C ILE A 144 16.88 10.30 4.38
N ARG A 145 15.82 10.05 5.13
CA ARG A 145 14.74 9.13 4.77
C ARG A 145 13.55 9.96 4.36
N TRP A 146 13.24 9.92 3.07
CA TRP A 146 12.14 10.67 2.51
C TRP A 146 10.82 9.95 2.81
N ASN A 147 9.84 10.70 3.30
CA ASN A 147 8.48 10.19 3.47
C ASN A 147 7.68 10.25 2.16
N LEU A 148 8.04 11.15 1.24
CA LEU A 148 7.41 11.39 -0.06
C LEU A 148 5.88 11.52 0.01
N GLY A 149 5.42 12.38 0.91
CA GLY A 149 4.00 12.67 1.13
C GLY A 149 3.26 11.68 2.05
N TYR A 150 3.95 10.67 2.60
CA TYR A 150 3.40 9.79 3.63
C TYR A 150 3.81 10.24 5.05
N ALA A 151 3.20 9.63 6.07
CA ALA A 151 3.56 9.91 7.46
C ALA A 151 4.93 9.34 7.87
N HIS A 152 5.38 8.28 7.19
CA HIS A 152 6.62 7.57 7.53
C HIS A 152 7.21 6.86 6.31
N PRO A 153 8.55 6.65 6.23
CA PRO A 153 9.17 6.00 5.08
C PRO A 153 8.75 4.52 4.94
N ASN A 154 8.37 3.86 6.04
CA ASN A 154 7.85 2.50 5.97
C ASN A 154 6.45 2.48 5.33
N VAL A 155 5.61 3.47 5.60
CA VAL A 155 4.27 3.60 5.00
C VAL A 155 4.37 3.84 3.50
N LEU A 156 5.36 4.62 3.05
CA LEU A 156 5.70 4.76 1.65
C LEU A 156 5.98 3.40 1.00
N HIS A 157 6.83 2.58 1.62
CA HIS A 157 7.20 1.28 1.07
C HIS A 157 6.09 0.24 1.11
N VAL A 158 5.26 0.25 2.15
CA VAL A 158 4.05 -0.57 2.20
C VAL A 158 3.03 -0.14 1.14
N SER A 159 3.00 1.15 0.79
CA SER A 159 2.16 1.65 -0.31
C SER A 159 2.69 1.17 -1.67
N LEU A 160 4.01 1.00 -1.83
CA LEU A 160 4.58 0.30 -2.98
C LEU A 160 4.18 -1.19 -3.00
N LEU A 161 4.27 -1.90 -1.86
CA LEU A 161 3.86 -3.31 -1.79
C LEU A 161 2.44 -3.52 -2.32
N LEU A 162 1.52 -2.61 -1.98
CA LEU A 162 0.16 -2.64 -2.50
C LEU A 162 0.11 -2.50 -4.03
N LEU A 163 0.88 -1.59 -4.61
CA LEU A 163 1.01 -1.44 -6.06
C LEU A 163 1.49 -2.74 -6.71
N LEU A 164 2.54 -3.36 -6.14
CA LEU A 164 3.08 -4.63 -6.61
C LEU A 164 2.03 -5.73 -6.55
N CYS A 165 1.24 -5.80 -5.48
CA CYS A 165 0.18 -6.79 -5.37
C CYS A 165 -0.89 -6.63 -6.46
N PHE A 166 -1.29 -5.40 -6.80
CA PHE A 166 -2.21 -5.17 -7.92
C PHE A 166 -1.61 -5.63 -9.26
N ILE A 167 -0.37 -5.23 -9.56
CA ILE A 167 0.30 -5.56 -10.83
C ILE A 167 0.45 -7.07 -10.99
N VAL A 168 1.04 -7.74 -10.00
CA VAL A 168 1.36 -9.17 -10.06
C VAL A 168 0.09 -10.02 -10.11
N TYR A 169 -0.94 -9.67 -9.34
CA TYR A 169 -2.22 -10.37 -9.39
C TYR A 169 -2.86 -10.28 -10.80
N LEU A 170 -2.81 -9.11 -11.44
CA LEU A 170 -3.35 -8.91 -12.78
C LEU A 170 -2.52 -9.55 -13.89
N LEU A 171 -1.21 -9.66 -13.71
CA LEU A 171 -0.34 -10.45 -14.61
C LEU A 171 -0.67 -11.95 -14.51
N GLY A 172 -1.01 -12.42 -13.31
CA GLY A 172 -1.31 -13.83 -13.02
C GLY A 172 -0.24 -14.76 -13.59
N LYS A 173 -0.65 -15.75 -14.38
CA LYS A 173 0.27 -16.71 -15.04
C LYS A 173 1.27 -16.08 -16.02
N SER A 174 1.07 -14.82 -16.44
CA SER A 174 2.01 -14.12 -17.33
C SER A 174 3.21 -13.52 -16.57
N TYR A 175 3.17 -13.53 -15.23
CA TYR A 175 4.30 -13.13 -14.40
C TYR A 175 5.46 -14.10 -14.60
N ASN A 176 6.67 -13.57 -14.82
CA ASN A 176 7.86 -14.34 -15.14
C ASN A 176 9.12 -13.58 -14.68
N VAL A 177 10.31 -14.15 -14.90
CA VAL A 177 11.60 -13.58 -14.48
C VAL A 177 11.82 -12.15 -15.01
N ARG A 178 11.34 -11.80 -16.20
CA ARG A 178 11.48 -10.44 -16.74
C ARG A 178 10.67 -9.43 -15.93
N TRP A 179 9.45 -9.80 -15.55
CA TRP A 179 8.61 -8.98 -14.68
C TRP A 179 9.16 -8.91 -13.26
N PHE A 180 9.72 -10.01 -12.74
CA PHE A 180 10.40 -10.03 -11.45
C PHE A 180 11.50 -8.97 -11.37
N PHE A 181 12.47 -9.00 -12.31
CA PHE A 181 13.55 -8.01 -12.31
C PHE A 181 13.04 -6.58 -12.54
N ALA A 182 12.04 -6.39 -13.42
CA ALA A 182 11.46 -5.07 -13.63
C ALA A 182 10.81 -4.49 -12.36
N LEU A 183 10.08 -5.32 -11.60
CA LEU A 183 9.44 -4.90 -10.35
C LEU A 183 10.46 -4.73 -9.21
N GLU A 184 11.53 -5.53 -9.18
CA GLU A 184 12.63 -5.32 -8.23
C GLU A 184 13.39 -4.03 -8.47
N VAL A 185 13.55 -3.60 -9.72
CA VAL A 185 14.11 -2.27 -10.02
C VAL A 185 13.23 -1.16 -9.45
N ILE A 186 11.90 -1.29 -9.54
CA ILE A 186 10.96 -0.33 -8.92
C ILE A 186 11.08 -0.40 -7.38
N ASN A 187 11.19 -1.59 -6.80
CA ASN A 187 11.38 -1.80 -5.37
C ASN A 187 12.66 -1.13 -4.85
N GLY A 188 13.78 -1.35 -5.54
CA GLY A 188 15.07 -0.71 -5.28
C GLY A 188 15.00 0.81 -5.44
N PHE A 189 14.32 1.30 -6.48
CA PHE A 189 14.18 2.73 -6.70
C PHE A 189 13.46 3.42 -5.55
N VAL A 190 12.32 2.89 -5.08
CA VAL A 190 11.63 3.47 -3.91
C VAL A 190 12.46 3.27 -2.63
N PHE A 191 13.19 2.16 -2.50
CA PHE A 191 14.07 1.90 -1.36
C PHE A 191 15.18 2.94 -1.22
N ILE A 192 15.74 3.44 -2.33
CA ILE A 192 16.74 4.49 -2.30
C ILE A 192 16.21 5.74 -1.59
N TYR A 193 14.91 6.04 -1.66
CA TYR A 193 14.28 7.16 -0.94
C TYR A 193 13.86 6.80 0.49
N SER A 194 13.16 5.67 0.65
CA SER A 194 12.56 5.29 1.93
C SER A 194 13.59 4.78 2.95
N LEU A 195 14.65 4.16 2.45
CA LEU A 195 15.61 3.32 3.17
C LEU A 195 14.92 2.35 4.15
N SER A 196 13.72 1.86 3.82
CA SER A 196 12.97 0.93 4.66
C SER A 196 13.37 -0.51 4.37
N SER A 197 14.28 -1.05 5.18
CA SER A 197 14.80 -2.42 4.99
C SER A 197 13.70 -3.47 5.13
N THR A 198 12.77 -3.28 6.06
CA THR A 198 11.62 -4.18 6.25
C THR A 198 10.66 -4.13 5.07
N GLY A 199 10.34 -2.93 4.58
CA GLY A 199 9.48 -2.75 3.42
C GLY A 199 10.06 -3.41 2.16
N PHE A 200 11.34 -3.16 1.90
CA PHE A 200 12.09 -3.76 0.79
C PHE A 200 12.04 -5.30 0.85
N LEU A 201 12.36 -5.87 2.01
CA LEU A 201 12.42 -7.31 2.21
C LEU A 201 11.04 -7.96 2.01
N VAL A 202 9.97 -7.37 2.55
CA VAL A 202 8.60 -7.90 2.37
C VAL A 202 8.17 -7.85 0.90
N ALA A 203 8.49 -6.76 0.18
CA ALA A 203 8.24 -6.65 -1.25
C ALA A 203 9.01 -7.71 -2.05
N THR A 204 10.29 -7.91 -1.76
CA THR A 204 11.11 -8.93 -2.43
C THR A 204 10.62 -10.34 -2.15
N LEU A 205 10.29 -10.67 -0.89
CA LEU A 205 9.70 -11.95 -0.54
C LEU A 205 8.39 -12.20 -1.29
N TYR A 206 7.54 -11.18 -1.43
CA TYR A 206 6.32 -11.28 -2.23
C TYR A 206 6.62 -11.56 -3.71
N LEU A 207 7.57 -10.84 -4.31
CA LEU A 207 7.95 -11.01 -5.73
C LEU A 207 8.55 -12.39 -6.00
N ILE A 208 9.36 -12.92 -5.06
CA ILE A 208 9.90 -14.28 -5.11
C ILE A 208 8.77 -15.32 -4.98
N LEU A 209 7.87 -15.15 -4.00
CA LEU A 209 6.75 -16.07 -3.78
C LEU A 209 5.83 -16.13 -5.01
N ALA A 210 5.52 -14.98 -5.61
CA ALA A 210 4.75 -14.90 -6.83
C ALA A 210 5.48 -15.54 -8.03
N LEU A 211 6.81 -15.43 -8.09
CA LEU A 211 7.62 -16.02 -9.16
C LEU A 211 7.62 -17.53 -9.02
N TYR A 212 7.86 -18.03 -7.81
CA TYR A 212 7.74 -19.44 -7.48
C TYR A 212 6.36 -19.98 -7.88
N TRP A 213 5.28 -19.27 -7.55
CA TRP A 213 3.93 -19.66 -7.94
C TRP A 213 3.73 -19.69 -9.46
N SER A 214 4.27 -18.71 -10.19
CA SER A 214 4.12 -18.63 -11.65
C SER A 214 4.66 -19.86 -12.38
N TYR A 215 5.72 -20.49 -11.84
CA TYR A 215 6.28 -21.73 -12.34
C TYR A 215 5.60 -22.98 -11.77
N ARG A 216 5.10 -22.90 -10.53
CA ARG A 216 4.48 -24.04 -9.86
C ARG A 216 3.03 -24.22 -10.31
N LYS A 217 2.80 -25.25 -11.13
CA LYS A 217 1.46 -25.54 -11.70
C LYS A 217 0.40 -25.95 -10.65
N LYS A 218 0.81 -26.61 -9.56
CA LYS A 218 -0.08 -27.07 -8.45
C LYS A 218 0.72 -27.15 -7.15
N ILE A 219 0.10 -26.78 -6.03
CA ILE A 219 0.66 -27.02 -4.70
C ILE A 219 0.25 -28.38 -4.12
N GLY A 220 1.22 -29.04 -3.50
CA GLY A 220 1.10 -30.30 -2.77
C GLY A 220 0.54 -30.14 -1.36
N LYS A 221 0.42 -31.24 -0.62
CA LYS A 221 -0.10 -31.25 0.75
C LYS A 221 0.84 -30.54 1.73
N VAL A 222 2.15 -30.77 1.61
CA VAL A 222 3.18 -30.16 2.48
C VAL A 222 3.15 -28.64 2.37
N GLU A 223 3.15 -28.11 1.16
CA GLU A 223 3.08 -26.65 0.91
C GLU A 223 1.81 -26.03 1.53
N LYS A 224 0.67 -26.71 1.45
CA LYS A 224 -0.57 -26.25 2.10
C LYS A 224 -0.44 -26.19 3.62
N ILE A 225 0.18 -27.20 4.23
CA ILE A 225 0.43 -27.23 5.67
C ILE A 225 1.39 -26.09 6.05
N LEU A 226 2.47 -25.90 5.29
CA LEU A 226 3.43 -24.82 5.52
C LEU A 226 2.79 -23.44 5.43
N LEU A 227 1.88 -23.21 4.48
CA LEU A 227 1.16 -21.93 4.36
C LEU A 227 0.20 -21.68 5.54
N MET A 228 -0.47 -22.72 6.04
CA MET A 228 -1.30 -22.62 7.23
C MET A 228 -0.46 -22.35 8.48
N LEU A 229 0.66 -23.06 8.63
CA LEU A 229 1.63 -22.84 9.71
C LEU A 229 2.23 -21.44 9.64
N TYR A 230 2.49 -20.91 8.44
CA TYR A 230 3.00 -19.56 8.26
C TYR A 230 2.01 -18.51 8.77
N ALA A 231 0.72 -18.64 8.41
CA ALA A 231 -0.31 -17.72 8.90
C ALA A 231 -0.47 -17.78 10.42
N ALA A 232 -0.47 -18.98 10.99
CA ALA A 232 -0.45 -19.16 12.45
C ALA A 232 0.84 -18.59 13.07
N GLY A 233 1.97 -18.76 12.40
CA GLY A 233 3.28 -18.24 12.79
C GLY A 233 3.33 -16.71 12.84
N CYS A 234 2.64 -16.02 11.94
CA CYS A 234 2.53 -14.55 11.98
C CYS A 234 1.87 -14.06 13.28
N VAL A 235 0.79 -14.74 13.70
CA VAL A 235 0.09 -14.47 14.96
C VAL A 235 0.97 -14.85 16.15
N PHE A 236 1.59 -16.02 16.10
CA PHE A 236 2.48 -16.50 17.15
C PHE A 236 3.64 -15.53 17.41
N ILE A 237 4.37 -15.11 16.37
CA ILE A 237 5.48 -14.16 16.48
C ILE A 237 5.02 -12.81 17.02
N SER A 238 3.81 -12.37 16.66
CA SER A 238 3.32 -11.04 17.03
C SER A 238 2.73 -10.97 18.44
N VAL A 239 2.07 -12.03 18.90
CA VAL A 239 1.26 -12.03 20.14
C VAL A 239 1.81 -12.98 21.20
N ILE A 240 2.21 -14.20 20.82
CA ILE A 240 2.61 -15.24 21.79
C ILE A 240 4.10 -15.12 22.11
N ALA A 241 4.95 -15.02 21.09
CA ALA A 241 6.41 -14.93 21.24
C ALA A 241 6.88 -13.79 22.17
N PRO A 242 6.31 -12.57 22.16
CA PRO A 242 6.68 -11.52 23.12
C PRO A 242 6.42 -11.88 24.59
N LEU A 243 5.48 -12.80 24.85
CA LEU A 243 5.06 -13.18 26.20
C LEU A 243 5.83 -14.38 26.75
N ILE A 244 6.38 -15.24 25.88
CA ILE A 244 7.00 -16.52 26.28
C ILE A 244 8.52 -16.56 26.06
N LEU A 245 9.05 -15.73 25.16
CA LEU A 245 10.48 -15.75 24.86
C LEU A 245 11.25 -14.95 25.91
N GLU A 246 12.32 -15.54 26.43
CA GLU A 246 13.22 -14.91 27.38
C GLU A 246 14.69 -15.07 26.94
N GLY A 247 15.57 -14.24 27.53
CA GLY A 247 17.02 -14.29 27.30
C GLY A 247 17.43 -14.15 25.83
N ARG A 248 18.39 -14.98 25.40
CA ARG A 248 18.99 -14.90 24.05
C ARG A 248 17.98 -15.11 22.92
N ALA A 249 16.93 -15.92 23.14
CA ALA A 249 15.90 -16.16 22.13
C ALA A 249 15.07 -14.90 21.88
N PHE A 250 14.73 -14.17 22.95
CA PHE A 250 14.04 -12.89 22.84
C PHE A 250 14.88 -11.86 22.08
N GLU A 251 16.16 -11.71 22.44
CA GLU A 251 17.06 -10.77 21.78
C GLU A 251 17.22 -11.05 20.29
N LEU A 252 17.35 -12.32 19.91
CA LEU A 252 17.49 -12.74 18.52
C LEU A 252 16.24 -12.39 17.71
N VAL A 253 15.05 -12.75 18.20
CA VAL A 253 13.79 -12.44 17.52
C VAL A 253 13.54 -10.94 17.50
N ASN A 254 13.81 -10.23 18.60
CA ASN A 254 13.66 -8.79 18.70
C ASN A 254 14.53 -8.05 17.67
N LYS A 255 15.77 -8.51 17.46
CA LYS A 255 16.66 -7.98 16.41
C LYS A 255 16.10 -8.29 15.01
N LEU A 256 15.57 -9.49 14.77
CA LEU A 256 14.97 -9.85 13.48
C LEU A 256 13.77 -8.96 13.10
N VAL A 257 12.91 -8.61 14.06
CA VAL A 257 11.73 -7.76 13.82
C VAL A 257 11.98 -6.26 14.05
N ASN A 258 13.25 -5.84 14.18
CA ASN A 258 13.69 -4.47 14.45
C ASN A 258 13.00 -3.83 15.66
N ASN A 259 13.18 -4.42 16.84
CA ASN A 259 12.66 -3.93 18.12
C ASN A 259 11.12 -3.89 18.25
N ARG A 260 10.38 -4.47 17.29
CA ARG A 260 8.92 -4.57 17.42
C ARG A 260 8.46 -5.56 18.47
N LEU A 261 9.28 -6.57 18.78
CA LEU A 261 8.92 -7.61 19.75
C LEU A 261 8.80 -7.00 21.16
N ILE A 262 9.74 -6.14 21.55
CA ILE A 262 9.71 -5.46 22.85
C ILE A 262 8.53 -4.47 22.97
N LEU A 263 8.18 -3.78 21.88
CA LEU A 263 6.99 -2.93 21.85
C LEU A 263 5.71 -3.76 22.03
N SER A 264 5.59 -4.87 21.29
CA SER A 264 4.47 -5.81 21.44
C SER A 264 4.36 -6.35 22.87
N GLN A 265 5.48 -6.77 23.48
CA GLN A 265 5.51 -7.26 24.86
C GLN A 265 4.98 -6.20 25.82
N TRP A 266 5.44 -4.96 25.69
CA TRP A 266 4.98 -3.88 26.56
C TRP A 266 3.46 -3.70 26.50
N PHE A 267 2.88 -3.62 25.31
CA PHE A 267 1.43 -3.45 25.18
C PHE A 267 0.64 -4.66 25.70
N LEU A 268 1.10 -5.88 25.45
CA LEU A 268 0.40 -7.09 25.87
C LEU A 268 0.44 -7.31 27.39
N THR A 269 1.48 -6.80 28.08
CA THR A 269 1.60 -6.92 29.54
C THR A 269 0.94 -5.76 30.28
N ASN A 270 0.91 -4.56 29.70
CA ASN A 270 0.48 -3.35 30.40
C ASN A 270 -0.94 -2.89 30.04
N VAL A 271 -1.53 -3.37 28.94
CA VAL A 271 -2.87 -2.98 28.51
C VAL A 271 -3.84 -4.16 28.64
N PRO A 272 -4.99 -4.00 29.34
CA PRO A 272 -5.96 -5.08 29.47
C PRO A 272 -6.58 -5.44 28.12
N ILE A 273 -6.80 -6.73 27.88
CA ILE A 273 -7.44 -7.22 26.66
C ILE A 273 -8.95 -7.34 26.89
N HIS A 274 -9.72 -6.46 26.29
CA HIS A 274 -11.19 -6.49 26.33
C HIS A 274 -11.80 -7.15 25.10
N LEU A 275 -13.07 -7.56 25.21
CA LEU A 275 -13.81 -8.21 24.12
C LEU A 275 -13.98 -7.31 22.88
N PHE A 276 -14.25 -6.03 23.11
CA PHE A 276 -14.52 -5.03 22.07
C PHE A 276 -13.43 -3.94 21.97
N GLY A 277 -12.29 -4.19 22.60
CA GLY A 277 -11.11 -3.35 22.52
C GLY A 277 -11.05 -2.24 23.55
N ASN A 278 -10.09 -1.35 23.35
CA ASN A 278 -9.77 -0.25 24.24
C ASN A 278 -9.70 1.07 23.47
N LYS A 279 -9.86 2.19 24.17
CA LYS A 279 -9.78 3.52 23.60
C LYS A 279 -8.33 3.89 23.28
N MET A 280 -8.05 4.20 22.00
CA MET A 280 -6.67 4.43 21.56
C MET A 280 -5.99 5.64 22.18
N THR A 281 -6.75 6.71 22.39
CA THR A 281 -6.24 7.98 22.94
C THR A 281 -5.58 7.81 24.30
N ASP A 282 -5.96 6.77 25.04
CA ASP A 282 -5.54 6.56 26.41
C ASP A 282 -4.32 5.60 26.46
N ILE A 283 -3.97 4.98 25.31
CA ILE A 283 -2.94 3.92 25.21
C ILE A 283 -1.70 4.39 24.45
N VAL A 284 -1.89 5.15 23.36
CA VAL A 284 -0.80 5.54 22.46
C VAL A 284 -0.25 6.91 22.86
N THR A 285 1.06 6.98 23.10
CA THR A 285 1.79 8.23 23.36
C THR A 285 2.78 8.50 22.23
N SER A 286 3.30 9.73 22.12
CA SER A 286 4.31 10.11 21.12
C SER A 286 5.58 9.26 21.17
N LEU A 287 5.85 8.60 22.32
CA LEU A 287 6.99 7.73 22.55
C LEU A 287 6.71 6.24 22.30
N ARG A 288 5.44 5.80 22.21
CA ARG A 288 5.06 4.38 22.11
C ARG A 288 3.97 4.17 21.08
N THR A 289 4.38 3.88 19.85
CA THR A 289 3.49 3.53 18.73
C THR A 289 3.32 2.01 18.61
N MET A 290 2.12 1.56 18.26
CA MET A 290 1.81 0.15 18.11
C MET A 290 2.08 -0.33 16.68
N ASP A 291 3.34 -0.67 16.41
CA ASP A 291 3.86 -0.95 15.06
C ASP A 291 3.70 -2.43 14.63
N ASN A 292 2.57 -3.04 14.97
CA ASN A 292 2.20 -4.41 14.60
C ASN A 292 0.68 -4.55 14.49
N SER A 293 0.18 -4.97 13.32
CA SER A 293 -1.26 -5.07 13.05
C SER A 293 -1.99 -6.06 13.95
N TYR A 294 -1.35 -7.15 14.36
CA TYR A 294 -1.98 -8.21 15.13
C TYR A 294 -2.20 -7.75 16.58
N VAL A 295 -1.16 -7.17 17.19
CA VAL A 295 -1.25 -6.58 18.52
C VAL A 295 -2.22 -5.39 18.52
N PHE A 296 -2.15 -4.56 17.47
CA PHE A 296 -3.10 -3.47 17.24
C PHE A 296 -4.54 -3.95 17.24
N ALA A 297 -4.88 -4.97 16.46
CA ALA A 297 -6.23 -5.48 16.42
C ALA A 297 -6.67 -6.11 17.76
N LEU A 298 -5.80 -6.87 18.41
CA LEU A 298 -6.14 -7.53 19.67
C LEU A 298 -6.46 -6.51 20.78
N ILE A 299 -5.63 -5.47 20.91
CA ILE A 299 -5.75 -4.48 21.98
C ILE A 299 -6.81 -3.43 21.64
N THR A 300 -6.84 -2.95 20.40
CA THR A 300 -7.68 -1.82 19.99
C THR A 300 -9.07 -2.25 19.56
N TYR A 301 -9.17 -3.35 18.81
CA TYR A 301 -10.46 -3.83 18.28
C TYR A 301 -11.06 -4.97 19.10
N GLY A 302 -10.27 -5.51 20.03
CA GLY A 302 -10.70 -6.53 20.97
C GLY A 302 -10.56 -7.96 20.45
N SER A 303 -10.65 -8.90 21.39
CA SER A 303 -10.45 -10.32 21.12
C SER A 303 -11.51 -10.91 20.18
N VAL A 304 -12.75 -10.40 20.21
CA VAL A 304 -13.84 -10.91 19.34
C VAL A 304 -13.51 -10.66 17.87
N PHE A 305 -13.18 -9.43 17.52
CA PHE A 305 -12.79 -9.07 16.14
C PHE A 305 -11.53 -9.81 15.72
N PHE A 306 -10.52 -9.85 16.60
CA PHE A 306 -9.25 -10.51 16.34
C PHE A 306 -9.43 -12.00 16.03
N ILE A 307 -10.16 -12.75 16.85
CA ILE A 307 -10.39 -14.19 16.64
C ILE A 307 -11.15 -14.43 15.33
N LEU A 308 -12.21 -13.64 15.07
CA LEU A 308 -13.01 -13.76 13.85
C LEU A 308 -12.17 -13.55 12.59
N ILE A 309 -11.34 -12.50 12.56
CA ILE A 309 -10.56 -12.18 11.37
C ILE A 309 -9.42 -13.18 11.13
N ILE A 310 -8.74 -13.62 12.19
CA ILE A 310 -7.69 -14.65 12.10
C ILE A 310 -8.27 -15.98 11.62
N PHE A 311 -9.40 -16.40 12.20
CA PHE A 311 -10.09 -17.60 11.75
C PHE A 311 -10.54 -17.48 10.29
N GLY A 312 -11.06 -16.32 9.89
CA GLY A 312 -11.39 -16.01 8.50
C GLY A 312 -10.21 -16.19 7.55
N TYR A 313 -9.03 -15.66 7.92
CA TYR A 313 -7.81 -15.82 7.14
C TYR A 313 -7.32 -17.26 7.03
N LEU A 314 -7.36 -18.03 8.13
CA LEU A 314 -7.02 -19.46 8.11
C LEU A 314 -7.94 -20.24 7.16
N GLN A 315 -9.24 -19.97 7.21
CA GLN A 315 -10.20 -20.56 6.27
C GLN A 315 -9.96 -20.14 4.82
N LEU A 316 -9.62 -18.86 4.60
CA LEU A 316 -9.31 -18.34 3.27
C LEU A 316 -8.08 -19.04 2.68
N ILE A 317 -6.99 -19.15 3.43
CA ILE A 317 -5.75 -19.81 2.98
C ILE A 317 -6.01 -21.27 2.65
N TRP A 318 -6.73 -21.99 3.51
CA TRP A 318 -7.11 -23.38 3.24
C TRP A 318 -7.92 -23.50 1.95
N LYS A 319 -8.91 -22.62 1.75
CA LYS A 319 -9.75 -22.60 0.55
C LYS A 319 -8.95 -22.28 -0.71
N LEU A 320 -8.17 -21.20 -0.71
CA LEU A 320 -7.33 -20.78 -1.85
C LEU A 320 -6.32 -21.88 -2.21
N GLY A 321 -5.75 -22.55 -1.21
CA GLY A 321 -4.86 -23.68 -1.43
C GLY A 321 -5.58 -24.91 -1.99
N LYS A 322 -6.82 -25.18 -1.59
CA LYS A 322 -7.65 -26.24 -2.17
C LYS A 322 -8.01 -25.94 -3.64
N GLU A 323 -8.39 -24.71 -3.93
CA GLU A 323 -8.78 -24.22 -5.26
C GLU A 323 -7.60 -23.91 -6.19
N GLN A 324 -6.35 -24.02 -5.69
CA GLN A 324 -5.13 -23.73 -6.44
C GLN A 324 -5.11 -22.29 -7.00
N LYS A 325 -5.69 -21.34 -6.26
CA LYS A 325 -5.72 -19.90 -6.59
C LYS A 325 -4.52 -19.18 -5.99
N GLY A 326 -3.31 -19.55 -6.41
CA GLY A 326 -2.14 -19.07 -5.69
C GLY A 326 -1.72 -17.64 -5.98
N GLU A 327 -2.22 -16.99 -7.04
CA GLU A 327 -2.08 -15.54 -7.19
C GLU A 327 -2.71 -14.81 -5.99
N ALA A 328 -3.93 -15.21 -5.61
CA ALA A 328 -4.62 -14.66 -4.44
C ALA A 328 -3.95 -15.08 -3.13
N LEU A 329 -3.39 -16.30 -3.08
CA LEU A 329 -2.64 -16.80 -1.93
C LEU A 329 -1.37 -15.99 -1.67
N CYS A 330 -0.59 -15.69 -2.72
CA CYS A 330 0.62 -14.87 -2.62
C CYS A 330 0.31 -13.48 -2.07
N VAL A 331 -0.75 -12.84 -2.60
CA VAL A 331 -1.22 -11.52 -2.10
C VAL A 331 -1.66 -11.62 -0.63
N THR A 332 -2.38 -12.67 -0.27
CA THR A 332 -2.86 -12.89 1.11
C THR A 332 -1.68 -13.06 2.07
N ILE A 333 -0.71 -13.90 1.73
CA ILE A 333 0.49 -14.12 2.54
C ILE A 333 1.29 -12.82 2.67
N ALA A 334 1.52 -12.08 1.58
CA ALA A 334 2.22 -10.80 1.64
C ALA A 334 1.52 -9.77 2.54
N CYS A 335 0.19 -9.69 2.50
CA CYS A 335 -0.56 -8.82 3.40
C CYS A 335 -0.37 -9.23 4.87
N LEU A 336 -0.43 -10.54 5.17
CA LEU A 336 -0.21 -11.06 6.53
C LEU A 336 1.21 -10.79 7.03
N THR A 337 2.22 -10.95 6.17
CA THR A 337 3.62 -10.61 6.48
C THR A 337 3.78 -9.12 6.77
N ALA A 338 3.19 -8.25 5.94
CA ALA A 338 3.20 -6.81 6.15
C ALA A 338 2.50 -6.39 7.46
N GLY A 339 1.55 -7.21 7.94
CA GLY A 339 0.93 -7.01 9.25
C GLY A 339 1.86 -7.16 10.44
N ILE A 340 2.97 -7.90 10.30
CA ILE A 340 3.98 -8.03 11.36
C ILE A 340 4.80 -6.75 11.48
N THR A 341 5.03 -6.06 10.36
CA THR A 341 5.96 -4.93 10.28
C THR A 341 5.29 -3.58 10.46
N GLU A 342 4.00 -3.45 10.20
CA GLU A 342 3.27 -2.19 10.31
C GLU A 342 1.81 -2.45 10.71
N PRO A 343 1.07 -1.45 11.23
CA PRO A 343 -0.39 -1.51 11.42
C PRO A 343 -1.15 -1.41 10.07
N PHE A 344 -0.75 -2.25 9.11
CA PHE A 344 -1.21 -2.32 7.73
C PHE A 344 -2.52 -3.07 7.53
N LEU A 345 -2.77 -4.17 8.25
CA LEU A 345 -3.86 -5.10 7.93
C LEU A 345 -5.25 -4.51 8.17
N PHE A 346 -5.38 -3.66 9.19
CA PHE A 346 -6.68 -3.24 9.71
C PHE A 346 -6.81 -1.72 9.74
N ASN A 347 -6.60 -1.10 8.59
CA ASN A 347 -6.62 0.35 8.42
C ASN A 347 -7.85 0.85 7.65
N THR A 348 -8.08 2.16 7.75
CA THR A 348 -9.17 2.90 7.11
C THR A 348 -9.01 3.08 5.59
N SER A 349 -8.14 2.29 4.95
CA SER A 349 -7.55 2.64 3.66
C SER A 349 -7.65 1.56 2.59
N PHE A 350 -8.30 0.44 2.92
CA PHE A 350 -8.34 -0.77 2.08
C PHE A 350 -6.97 -1.20 1.54
N LYS A 351 -5.88 -0.83 2.23
CA LYS A 351 -4.54 -1.24 1.79
C LYS A 351 -4.38 -2.76 1.90
N ASN A 352 -5.11 -3.38 2.82
CA ASN A 352 -5.25 -4.82 2.90
C ASN A 352 -6.26 -5.36 1.86
N ILE A 353 -5.82 -5.44 0.61
CA ILE A 353 -6.64 -5.96 -0.50
C ILE A 353 -6.96 -7.45 -0.40
N SER A 354 -6.29 -8.19 0.49
CA SER A 354 -6.64 -9.60 0.73
C SER A 354 -8.05 -9.77 1.32
N LEU A 355 -8.60 -8.71 1.96
CA LEU A 355 -9.98 -8.68 2.43
C LEU A 355 -10.99 -8.87 1.29
N VAL A 356 -10.65 -8.50 0.05
CA VAL A 356 -11.51 -8.77 -1.11
C VAL A 356 -11.73 -10.27 -1.30
N PHE A 357 -10.65 -11.06 -1.18
CA PHE A 357 -10.76 -12.52 -1.27
C PHE A 357 -11.52 -13.10 -0.08
N LEU A 358 -11.30 -12.56 1.12
CA LEU A 358 -11.96 -13.01 2.34
C LEU A 358 -13.49 -12.79 2.25
N GLY A 359 -13.92 -11.59 1.87
CA GLY A 359 -15.35 -11.26 1.77
C GLY A 359 -16.06 -12.12 0.74
N LEU A 360 -15.47 -12.31 -0.44
CA LEU A 360 -16.02 -13.22 -1.45
C LEU A 360 -16.09 -14.67 -0.95
N ALA A 361 -15.06 -15.14 -0.24
CA ALA A 361 -15.06 -16.49 0.31
C ALA A 361 -16.16 -16.71 1.35
N VAL A 362 -16.50 -15.68 2.12
CA VAL A 362 -17.60 -15.70 3.10
C VAL A 362 -18.96 -15.81 2.39
N TYR A 363 -19.23 -14.98 1.38
CA TYR A 363 -20.49 -15.02 0.65
C TYR A 363 -20.70 -16.31 -0.15
N GLU A 364 -19.65 -16.85 -0.78
CA GLU A 364 -19.75 -18.14 -1.49
C GLU A 364 -20.21 -19.29 -0.57
N LYS A 365 -19.86 -19.26 0.73
CA LYS A 365 -20.35 -20.26 1.70
C LYS A 365 -21.82 -20.07 2.06
N MET A 366 -22.34 -18.84 1.97
CA MET A 366 -23.70 -18.47 2.37
C MET A 366 -24.72 -18.48 1.24
N GLN A 367 -24.31 -18.64 -0.02
CA GLN A 367 -25.18 -18.61 -1.22
C GLN A 367 -26.33 -19.64 -1.23
N LYS A 368 -26.32 -20.63 -0.33
CA LYS A 368 -27.41 -21.63 -0.22
C LYS A 368 -28.58 -21.03 0.58
N GLY A 369 -29.53 -20.40 -0.10
CA GLY A 369 -30.77 -19.92 0.52
C GLY A 369 -31.69 -19.17 -0.44
N LYS A 370 -32.97 -19.05 -0.07
CA LYS A 370 -33.93 -18.18 -0.77
C LYS A 370 -33.53 -16.72 -0.53
N ILE A 371 -33.57 -15.91 -1.58
CA ILE A 371 -33.39 -14.46 -1.49
C ILE A 371 -34.60 -13.89 -0.75
N ILE A 372 -34.37 -13.12 0.32
CA ILE A 372 -35.43 -12.52 1.15
C ILE A 372 -35.45 -11.00 0.97
N TYR A 373 -34.29 -10.39 0.79
CA TYR A 373 -34.17 -8.97 0.46
C TYR A 373 -33.85 -8.83 -1.03
N CYS A 374 -34.78 -8.25 -1.80
CA CYS A 374 -34.69 -8.12 -3.25
C CYS A 374 -34.38 -6.69 -3.69
N GLY A 375 -33.32 -6.09 -3.13
CA GLY A 375 -32.85 -4.75 -3.50
C GLY A 375 -32.45 -4.64 -4.99
N GLY A 376 -32.02 -5.75 -5.58
CA GLY A 376 -31.61 -5.86 -6.98
C GLY A 376 -32.71 -5.54 -7.99
N LYS A 377 -33.99 -5.54 -7.57
CA LYS A 377 -35.10 -5.07 -8.43
C LYS A 377 -34.97 -3.60 -8.82
N PHE A 378 -34.29 -2.80 -8.01
CA PHE A 378 -34.03 -1.39 -8.26
C PHE A 378 -32.64 -1.15 -8.87
N ASP A 379 -31.82 -2.20 -9.00
CA ASP A 379 -30.46 -2.12 -9.53
C ASP A 379 -30.49 -2.13 -11.06
N ARG A 380 -30.43 -0.94 -11.65
CA ARG A 380 -30.46 -0.77 -13.12
C ARG A 380 -29.05 -0.92 -13.70
N ASN A 381 -28.98 -1.36 -14.95
CA ASN A 381 -27.74 -1.32 -15.71
C ASN A 381 -27.46 0.12 -16.15
N ILE A 382 -26.24 0.57 -15.95
CA ILE A 382 -25.69 1.78 -16.52
C ILE A 382 -24.78 1.35 -17.67
N GLU A 383 -25.11 1.83 -18.86
CA GLU A 383 -24.24 1.75 -20.02
C GLU A 383 -23.19 2.85 -19.93
N PHE A 384 -21.91 2.47 -19.93
CA PHE A 384 -20.83 3.43 -20.09
C PHE A 384 -20.47 3.54 -21.57
N PRO A 385 -20.20 4.76 -22.09
CA PRO A 385 -19.69 4.90 -23.45
C PRO A 385 -18.43 4.05 -23.58
N GLU A 386 -18.43 3.12 -24.53
CA GLU A 386 -17.38 2.11 -24.67
C GLU A 386 -16.07 2.78 -25.08
N ILE A 387 -15.29 3.24 -24.10
CA ILE A 387 -13.88 3.53 -24.31
C ILE A 387 -13.23 2.16 -24.48
N ASP A 388 -13.14 1.71 -25.73
CA ASP A 388 -12.55 0.42 -26.08
C ASP A 388 -11.04 0.45 -25.86
N LEU A 389 -10.65 0.39 -24.58
CA LEU A 389 -9.28 0.27 -24.10
C LEU A 389 -8.62 -0.97 -24.73
N GLY A 390 -9.40 -1.99 -25.08
CA GLY A 390 -8.93 -3.17 -25.82
C GLY A 390 -8.45 -2.82 -27.23
N LYS A 391 -9.25 -2.10 -28.01
CA LYS A 391 -8.86 -1.56 -29.33
C LYS A 391 -7.69 -0.59 -29.20
N THR A 392 -7.71 0.32 -28.23
CA THR A 392 -6.60 1.26 -28.00
C THR A 392 -5.30 0.53 -27.67
N ASN A 393 -5.34 -0.46 -26.79
CA ASN A 393 -4.16 -1.24 -26.40
C ASN A 393 -3.67 -2.15 -27.55
N ARG A 394 -4.59 -2.74 -28.34
CA ARG A 394 -4.24 -3.46 -29.58
C ARG A 394 -3.57 -2.54 -30.60
N ARG A 395 -4.10 -1.32 -30.79
CA ARG A 395 -3.50 -0.30 -31.66
C ARG A 395 -2.09 0.06 -31.21
N ILE A 396 -1.90 0.41 -29.93
CA ILE A 396 -0.57 0.70 -29.37
C ILE A 396 0.39 -0.47 -29.61
N ARG A 397 -0.04 -1.70 -29.34
CA ARG A 397 0.79 -2.90 -29.58
C ARG A 397 1.16 -3.08 -31.05
N GLN A 398 0.23 -2.81 -31.97
CA GLN A 398 0.50 -2.85 -33.41
C GLN A 398 1.49 -1.76 -33.82
N SER A 399 1.30 -0.52 -33.37
CA SER A 399 2.17 0.63 -33.68
C SER A 399 3.61 0.47 -33.20
N VAL A 400 3.77 -0.19 -32.06
CA VAL A 400 5.07 -0.38 -31.38
C VAL A 400 5.72 -1.72 -31.77
N CYS A 401 5.00 -2.60 -32.47
CA CYS A 401 5.50 -3.90 -32.90
C CYS A 401 6.77 -3.74 -33.76
N GLY A 402 7.82 -4.51 -33.46
CA GLY A 402 9.13 -4.44 -34.14
C GLY A 402 10.00 -3.22 -33.81
N LYS A 403 9.44 -2.15 -33.22
CA LYS A 403 10.19 -0.93 -32.83
C LYS A 403 10.40 -0.80 -31.32
N LYS A 404 9.76 -1.65 -30.52
CA LYS A 404 9.80 -1.62 -29.05
C LYS A 404 11.22 -1.57 -28.49
N GLN A 405 12.12 -2.43 -28.97
CA GLN A 405 13.50 -2.50 -28.47
C GLN A 405 14.30 -1.23 -28.80
N LYS A 406 14.15 -0.70 -30.02
CA LYS A 406 14.79 0.58 -30.40
C LYS A 406 14.28 1.73 -29.55
N LEU A 407 12.96 1.80 -29.33
CA LEU A 407 12.36 2.84 -28.49
C LEU A 407 12.82 2.74 -27.03
N LEU A 408 12.91 1.52 -26.47
CA LEU A 408 13.48 1.30 -25.14
C LEU A 408 14.95 1.73 -25.07
N GLY A 409 15.76 1.39 -26.09
CA GLY A 409 17.16 1.79 -26.16
C GLY A 409 17.34 3.31 -26.19
N ILE A 410 16.58 4.02 -27.05
CA ILE A 410 16.59 5.50 -27.12
C ILE A 410 16.19 6.11 -25.77
N SER A 411 15.13 5.59 -25.16
CA SER A 411 14.63 6.10 -23.87
C SER A 411 15.65 5.90 -22.76
N PHE A 412 16.33 4.75 -22.75
CA PHE A 412 17.39 4.44 -21.78
C PHE A 412 18.61 5.35 -21.94
N ILE A 413 19.08 5.55 -23.18
CA ILE A 413 20.21 6.46 -23.47
C ILE A 413 19.86 7.90 -23.08
N ALA A 414 18.65 8.38 -23.42
CA ALA A 414 18.19 9.71 -23.04
C ALA A 414 18.17 9.88 -21.51
N GLY A 415 17.71 8.86 -20.78
CA GLY A 415 17.74 8.84 -19.32
C GLY A 415 19.16 8.92 -18.75
N ILE A 416 20.12 8.16 -19.30
CA ILE A 416 21.53 8.23 -18.87
C ILE A 416 22.11 9.62 -19.10
N ILE A 417 21.87 10.21 -20.28
CA ILE A 417 22.41 11.53 -20.63
C ILE A 417 21.87 12.59 -19.68
N VAL A 418 20.54 12.67 -19.51
CA VAL A 418 19.94 13.68 -18.63
C VAL A 418 20.32 13.45 -17.16
N GLY A 419 20.37 12.19 -16.71
CA GLY A 419 20.87 11.86 -15.37
C GLY A 419 22.30 12.35 -15.16
N GLY A 420 23.21 12.07 -16.09
CA GLY A 420 24.61 12.51 -16.02
C GLY A 420 24.75 14.04 -16.03
N ILE A 421 23.94 14.74 -16.83
CA ILE A 421 23.88 16.21 -16.84
C ILE A 421 23.43 16.74 -15.48
N VAL A 422 22.35 16.21 -14.91
CA VAL A 422 21.85 16.63 -13.59
C VAL A 422 22.88 16.36 -12.49
N PHE A 423 23.58 15.22 -12.56
CA PHE A 423 24.66 14.92 -11.63
C PHE A 423 25.80 15.94 -11.70
N GLY A 424 26.18 16.38 -12.91
CA GLY A 424 27.26 17.37 -13.11
C GLY A 424 26.87 18.81 -12.79
N ILE A 425 25.62 19.20 -13.01
CA ILE A 425 25.13 20.58 -12.77
C ILE A 425 24.79 20.78 -11.29
N PHE A 426 24.16 19.79 -10.65
CA PHE A 426 23.69 19.93 -9.28
C PHE A 426 24.86 19.79 -8.30
N LYS A 427 25.47 20.92 -7.93
CA LYS A 427 26.42 20.99 -6.83
C LYS A 427 25.68 20.66 -5.53
N ALA A 428 26.10 19.60 -4.87
CA ALA A 428 25.51 19.22 -3.60
C ALA A 428 25.86 20.29 -2.54
N PRO A 429 24.92 20.68 -1.67
CA PRO A 429 25.21 21.65 -0.62
C PRO A 429 26.22 21.05 0.37
N ASP A 430 27.00 21.93 0.99
CA ASP A 430 28.05 21.52 1.92
C ASP A 430 27.42 20.97 3.21
N ARG A 431 26.31 21.57 3.65
CA ARG A 431 25.55 21.13 4.82
C ARG A 431 24.05 21.29 4.60
N TYR A 432 23.27 20.46 5.27
CA TYR A 432 21.81 20.58 5.33
C TYR A 432 21.38 21.00 6.72
N LEU A 433 20.42 21.90 6.82
CA LEU A 433 19.77 22.26 8.07
C LEU A 433 18.38 21.66 8.12
N PHE A 434 18.11 20.88 9.18
CA PHE A 434 16.82 20.25 9.42
C PHE A 434 16.28 20.63 10.80
N PRO A 435 14.95 20.64 10.99
CA PRO A 435 14.38 20.75 12.32
C PRO A 435 14.92 19.65 13.23
N ARG A 436 15.20 19.97 14.50
CA ARG A 436 15.66 18.98 15.49
C ARG A 436 14.71 17.79 15.61
N THR A 437 13.41 18.02 15.40
CA THR A 437 12.36 17.00 15.39
C THR A 437 12.48 15.97 14.25
N ALA A 438 13.29 16.25 13.22
CA ALA A 438 13.58 15.30 12.14
C ALA A 438 14.56 14.20 12.57
N PHE A 439 15.28 14.38 13.68
CA PHE A 439 16.28 13.43 14.20
C PHE A 439 15.65 12.56 15.29
N GLU A 440 15.89 11.24 15.24
CA GLU A 440 15.44 10.30 16.28
C GLU A 440 16.34 10.32 17.53
N TYR A 441 17.63 10.61 17.36
CA TYR A 441 18.60 10.75 18.44
C TYR A 441 19.28 12.10 18.34
N THR A 442 19.33 12.83 19.45
CA THR A 442 19.84 14.22 19.49
C THR A 442 20.93 14.44 20.53
N ASN A 443 21.43 13.36 21.15
CA ASN A 443 22.37 13.43 22.29
C ASN A 443 23.78 13.91 21.90
N ASP A 444 24.10 13.87 20.61
CA ASP A 444 25.36 14.23 19.96
C ASP A 444 25.24 15.49 19.10
N ILE A 445 24.11 16.22 19.20
CA ILE A 445 23.89 17.47 18.48
C ILE A 445 24.44 18.61 19.35
N GLU A 446 25.56 19.17 18.91
CA GLU A 446 26.26 20.27 19.62
C GLU A 446 25.88 21.66 19.09
N GLU A 447 25.48 21.76 17.83
CA GLU A 447 25.11 23.03 17.17
C GLU A 447 23.61 23.08 16.80
N SER A 448 22.98 24.23 17.02
CA SER A 448 21.64 24.53 16.52
C SER A 448 21.44 26.03 16.26
N TYR A 449 20.53 26.35 15.35
CA TYR A 449 20.24 27.71 14.87
C TYR A 449 18.73 27.95 14.89
N TYR A 450 18.33 29.20 15.13
CA TYR A 450 16.96 29.66 14.94
C TYR A 450 16.96 30.65 13.78
N LEU A 451 16.32 30.29 12.68
CA LEU A 451 16.36 31.04 11.42
C LEU A 451 15.22 32.06 11.36
N GLN A 452 15.49 33.24 10.79
CA GLN A 452 14.45 34.27 10.61
C GLN A 452 13.47 33.93 9.49
N ASP A 453 13.95 33.24 8.44
CA ASP A 453 13.22 32.82 7.25
C ASP A 453 13.77 31.49 6.70
N GLU A 454 13.03 30.81 5.82
CA GLU A 454 13.48 29.58 5.15
C GLU A 454 14.75 29.81 4.28
N ASN A 455 14.95 31.02 3.77
CA ASN A 455 16.11 31.38 2.96
C ASN A 455 17.30 31.90 3.78
N ASP A 456 17.17 31.99 5.10
CA ASP A 456 18.20 32.48 6.01
C ASP A 456 19.24 31.39 6.26
N ALA A 457 20.15 31.20 5.31
CA ALA A 457 21.23 30.21 5.39
C ALA A 457 22.37 30.75 6.27
N PRO A 458 22.71 30.11 7.41
CA PRO A 458 23.73 30.62 8.33
C PRO A 458 25.13 30.71 7.73
N GLN A 459 25.47 29.82 6.80
CA GLN A 459 26.71 29.85 6.04
C GLN A 459 26.48 29.67 4.54
N PRO A 460 27.37 30.22 3.68
CA PRO A 460 27.33 29.96 2.24
C PRO A 460 27.44 28.45 1.97
N GLY A 461 26.51 27.90 1.17
CA GLY A 461 26.48 26.47 0.85
C GLY A 461 25.54 25.64 1.74
N ASP A 462 24.95 26.25 2.77
CA ASP A 462 23.91 25.61 3.58
C ASP A 462 22.58 25.52 2.83
N LYS A 463 21.92 24.36 2.94
CA LYS A 463 20.57 24.16 2.43
C LYS A 463 19.59 23.88 3.57
N VAL A 464 18.65 24.80 3.78
CA VAL A 464 17.57 24.67 4.76
C VAL A 464 16.46 23.79 4.18
N ILE A 465 15.98 22.81 4.95
CA ILE A 465 14.85 21.96 4.56
C ILE A 465 13.90 21.80 5.74
N GLY A 466 12.61 22.06 5.51
CA GLY A 466 11.55 21.80 6.48
C GLY A 466 11.43 22.87 7.57
N TYR A 467 11.85 24.11 7.28
CA TYR A 467 11.58 25.26 8.13
C TYR A 467 10.06 25.42 8.34
N VAL A 468 9.65 25.76 9.57
CA VAL A 468 8.25 25.99 9.93
C VAL A 468 8.06 27.41 10.44
N ASP A 469 8.83 27.81 11.43
CA ASP A 469 8.77 29.15 12.03
C ASP A 469 10.09 29.52 12.74
N GLN A 470 10.16 30.75 13.23
CA GLN A 470 11.32 31.30 13.95
C GLN A 470 11.61 30.59 15.29
N LYS A 471 10.66 29.79 15.80
CA LYS A 471 10.83 28.99 17.03
C LYS A 471 11.35 27.59 16.73
N THR A 472 11.50 27.24 15.46
CA THR A 472 11.96 25.93 15.03
C THR A 472 13.47 25.86 15.19
N GLU A 473 13.93 25.02 16.10
CA GLU A 473 15.36 24.74 16.28
C GLU A 473 15.89 23.92 15.09
N MET A 474 16.79 24.50 14.31
CA MET A 474 17.39 23.92 13.11
C MET A 474 18.80 23.43 13.40
N VAL A 475 19.11 22.19 13.01
CA VAL A 475 20.39 21.54 13.27
C VAL A 475 21.16 21.36 11.96
N PRO A 476 22.41 21.83 11.86
CA PRO A 476 23.25 21.58 10.71
C PRO A 476 23.71 20.12 10.69
N PHE A 477 23.75 19.52 9.51
CA PHE A 477 24.31 18.19 9.34
C PHE A 477 25.05 18.07 8.03
N SER A 478 26.26 17.50 8.10
CA SER A 478 27.17 17.29 6.97
C SER A 478 27.58 15.82 6.89
N GLY A 479 28.10 15.40 5.73
CA GLY A 479 28.54 14.01 5.49
C GLY A 479 28.10 13.47 4.14
N ASN A 480 27.92 12.15 4.04
CA ASN A 480 27.53 11.48 2.79
C ASN A 480 26.12 11.85 2.27
N ILE A 481 25.33 12.54 3.09
CA ILE A 481 23.97 13.02 2.78
C ILE A 481 23.92 13.77 1.45
N ALA A 482 24.86 14.67 1.20
CA ALA A 482 24.92 15.48 -0.01
C ALA A 482 25.13 14.63 -1.26
N ARG A 483 26.03 13.64 -1.18
CA ARG A 483 26.31 12.69 -2.26
C ARG A 483 25.13 11.75 -2.51
N VAL A 484 24.43 11.30 -1.45
CA VAL A 484 23.23 10.46 -1.59
C VAL A 484 22.09 11.23 -2.27
N GLU A 485 21.86 12.49 -1.91
CA GLU A 485 20.86 13.34 -2.57
C GLU A 485 21.20 13.61 -4.03
N GLN A 486 22.48 13.85 -4.34
CA GLN A 486 22.93 14.02 -5.73
C GLN A 486 22.66 12.77 -6.58
N ILE A 487 22.90 11.58 -6.02
CA ILE A 487 22.57 10.29 -6.67
C ILE A 487 21.05 10.15 -6.85
N ARG A 488 20.25 10.51 -5.84
CA ARG A 488 18.78 10.48 -5.91
C ARG A 488 18.26 11.37 -7.04
N ASN A 489 18.74 12.61 -7.12
CA ASN A 489 18.37 13.56 -8.17
C ASN A 489 18.77 13.07 -9.57
N MET A 490 19.98 12.52 -9.72
CA MET A 490 20.44 11.88 -10.96
C MET A 490 19.51 10.75 -11.40
N LEU A 491 19.21 9.82 -10.48
CA LEU A 491 18.36 8.67 -10.76
C LEU A 491 16.92 9.10 -11.09
N PHE A 492 16.37 10.06 -10.35
CA PHE A 492 15.05 10.62 -10.62
C PHE A 492 15.00 11.21 -12.03
N ALA A 493 15.88 12.15 -12.33
CA ALA A 493 15.92 12.81 -13.64
C ALA A 493 16.11 11.82 -14.79
N GLY A 494 16.97 10.81 -14.61
CA GLY A 494 17.18 9.78 -15.62
C GLY A 494 15.93 8.91 -15.85
N VAL A 495 15.29 8.45 -14.77
CA VAL A 495 14.09 7.61 -14.84
C VAL A 495 12.91 8.38 -15.43
N THR A 496 12.67 9.63 -14.99
CA THR A 496 11.56 10.44 -15.50
C THR A 496 11.74 10.76 -16.97
N THR A 497 12.96 11.08 -17.40
CA THR A 497 13.30 11.31 -18.81
C THR A 497 13.05 10.06 -19.63
N ALA A 498 13.51 8.89 -19.18
CA ALA A 498 13.29 7.63 -19.88
C ALA A 498 11.79 7.33 -20.05
N ILE A 499 10.97 7.55 -19.01
CA ILE A 499 9.52 7.36 -19.07
C ILE A 499 8.87 8.36 -20.05
N ALA A 500 9.26 9.63 -19.98
CA ALA A 500 8.72 10.70 -20.84
C ALA A 500 9.05 10.45 -22.32
N VAL A 501 10.31 10.11 -22.64
CA VAL A 501 10.75 9.79 -24.01
C VAL A 501 10.05 8.54 -24.53
N TYR A 502 9.90 7.51 -23.68
CA TYR A 502 9.18 6.29 -24.06
C TYR A 502 7.70 6.59 -24.37
N GLY A 503 7.04 7.37 -23.51
CA GLY A 503 5.65 7.78 -23.68
C GLY A 503 5.44 8.62 -24.94
N ALA A 504 6.26 9.65 -25.15
CA ALA A 504 6.23 10.50 -26.34
C ALA A 504 6.49 9.69 -27.62
N GLY A 505 7.42 8.74 -27.58
CA GLY A 505 7.70 7.84 -28.69
C GLY A 505 6.55 6.90 -29.03
N ILE A 506 5.83 6.38 -28.03
CA ILE A 506 4.59 5.62 -28.26
C ILE A 506 3.55 6.49 -28.96
N ILE A 507 3.30 7.70 -28.44
CA ILE A 507 2.31 8.64 -28.99
C ILE A 507 2.66 8.95 -30.46
N TYR A 508 3.92 9.27 -30.73
CA TYR A 508 4.41 9.53 -32.09
C TYR A 508 4.19 8.33 -33.03
N LEU A 509 4.51 7.11 -32.59
CA LEU A 509 4.33 5.91 -33.40
C LEU A 509 2.85 5.63 -33.70
N VAL A 510 1.97 5.84 -32.73
CA VAL A 510 0.52 5.68 -32.89
C VAL A 510 -0.04 6.72 -33.88
N ILE A 511 0.38 7.99 -33.77
CA ILE A 511 -0.03 9.05 -34.70
C ILE A 511 0.47 8.75 -36.13
N LYS A 512 1.73 8.30 -36.25
CA LYS A 512 2.33 7.95 -37.55
C LYS A 512 1.61 6.79 -38.23
N GLU A 513 1.21 5.77 -37.47
CA GLU A 513 0.44 4.66 -38.02
C GLU A 513 -0.99 5.06 -38.41
N LYS A 514 -1.62 5.97 -37.66
CA LYS A 514 -2.93 6.54 -38.03
C LYS A 514 -2.85 7.29 -39.37
N LYS A 515 -1.80 8.10 -39.58
CA LYS A 515 -1.58 8.82 -40.85
C LYS A 515 -1.36 7.86 -42.04
N LYS A 516 -0.65 6.75 -41.83
CA LYS A 516 -0.41 5.72 -42.86
C LYS A 516 -1.64 4.91 -43.29
N LYS A 517 -2.74 4.93 -42.51
CA LYS A 517 -4.00 4.25 -42.85
C LYS A 517 -5.03 5.18 -43.51
N LEU A 518 -4.71 6.47 -43.60
CA LEU A 518 -5.56 7.51 -44.22
C LEU A 518 -5.05 7.91 -45.62
N VAL A 519 -3.86 7.41 -46.00
CA VAL A 519 -3.27 7.44 -47.34
C VAL A 519 -3.30 6.01 -47.84
#